data_AF-G7W524-F1
#
_entry.id   AF-G7W524-F1
#
_cell.length_a   1.000
_cell.length_b   1.000
_cell.length_c   1.000
_cell.angle_alpha   90.00
_cell.angle_beta   90.00
_cell.angle_gamma   90.00
#
_symmetry.space_group_name_H-M   'P 1'
#
loop_
_entity.id
_entity.type
_entity.pdbx_description
1 polymer ?
#
loop_
_entity_poly.entity_id
_entity_poly.type
_entity_poly.pdbx_seq_one_letter_code
_entity_poly.pdbx_strand_id
1 'polypeptide(L)'
;MANFKIFQDNPDQAKVKIFGGNNQALNTDSSGNLTITSTGLAITPPADGLAITSTGLAITAPTNGLTVTASADGLSITPPTGGLAITPPADGLAITSTGLAITAPTNGLTVTASADGLSITPPTGGLAITPPTDGLLITSAGLSIISGTTDVSATLANITDTAGSGDEAYNVLGVATWTFGVVNASLDANAQALVTMQISPDGENWLDEAGPVTIDQNSLTTLVSSIFLKYARIYYSAVNAASAVTLNVFFQGEL
;
A
#
# COMPACT_ATOMS: atom_id res chain seq x y z
N MET A 1 -14.00 -91.97 19.37
CA MET A 1 -13.95 -90.71 18.59
C MET A 1 -12.74 -89.93 19.08
N ALA A 2 -11.79 -89.59 18.21
CA ALA A 2 -10.64 -88.79 18.59
C ALA A 2 -11.11 -87.34 18.86
N ASN A 3 -10.87 -86.85 20.07
CA ASN A 3 -11.22 -85.49 20.45
C ASN A 3 -10.10 -84.58 19.92
N PHE A 4 -10.31 -83.96 18.76
CA PHE A 4 -9.33 -83.03 18.20
C PHE A 4 -9.35 -81.76 19.05
N LYS A 5 -8.24 -81.50 19.75
CA LYS A 5 -8.06 -80.27 20.50
C LYS A 5 -8.00 -79.12 19.50
N ILE A 6 -8.97 -78.20 19.56
CA ILE A 6 -9.08 -77.05 18.64
C ILE A 6 -8.07 -75.94 19.02
N PHE A 7 -7.51 -76.00 20.22
CA PHE A 7 -6.57 -75.01 20.74
C PHE A 7 -5.16 -75.59 20.77
N GLN A 8 -4.21 -74.83 20.22
CA GLN A 8 -2.79 -75.10 20.35
C GLN A 8 -2.38 -74.88 21.81
N ASP A 9 -1.80 -75.91 22.44
CA ASP A 9 -1.42 -75.88 23.87
C ASP A 9 -0.22 -74.97 24.16
N ASN A 10 0.50 -74.56 23.11
CA ASN A 10 1.50 -73.51 23.19
C ASN A 10 0.89 -72.18 22.71
N PRO A 11 0.59 -71.22 23.61
CA PRO A 11 -0.02 -69.95 23.23
C PRO A 11 0.83 -69.16 22.23
N ASP A 12 2.16 -69.32 22.24
CA ASP A 12 3.07 -68.62 21.32
C ASP A 12 2.98 -69.14 19.87
N GLN A 13 2.36 -70.31 19.65
CA GLN A 13 2.16 -70.91 18.33
C GLN A 13 0.74 -70.69 17.78
N ALA A 14 -0.17 -70.13 18.57
CA ALA A 14 -1.53 -69.83 18.12
C ALA A 14 -1.52 -68.63 17.16
N LYS A 15 -1.65 -68.89 15.86
CA LYS A 15 -1.78 -67.85 14.83
C LYS A 15 -3.24 -67.70 14.41
N VAL A 16 -3.81 -66.52 14.64
CA VAL A 16 -5.16 -66.16 14.17
C VAL A 16 -5.02 -65.24 12.96
N LYS A 17 -5.68 -65.57 11.84
CA LYS A 17 -5.82 -64.66 10.70
C LYS A 17 -7.01 -63.75 10.97
N ILE A 18 -6.78 -62.44 11.00
CA ILE A 18 -7.83 -61.43 11.09
C ILE A 18 -8.14 -60.97 9.67
N PHE A 19 -9.41 -61.01 9.27
CA PHE A 19 -9.88 -60.62 7.94
C PHE A 19 -10.67 -59.31 8.02
N GLY A 20 -10.50 -58.45 7.01
CA GLY A 20 -11.38 -57.30 6.78
C GLY A 20 -12.64 -57.66 5.97
N GLY A 21 -13.44 -56.65 5.60
CA GLY A 21 -14.70 -56.82 4.88
C GLY A 21 -14.62 -57.48 3.49
N ASN A 22 -13.42 -57.55 2.90
CA ASN A 22 -13.18 -58.18 1.60
C ASN A 22 -12.65 -59.63 1.70
N ASN A 23 -12.74 -60.26 2.88
CA ASN A 23 -12.24 -61.61 3.14
C ASN A 23 -10.75 -61.82 2.77
N GLN A 24 -9.96 -60.76 2.86
CA GLN A 24 -8.50 -60.80 2.77
C GLN A 24 -7.88 -60.63 4.15
N ALA A 25 -6.87 -61.45 4.44
CA ALA A 25 -6.17 -61.41 5.72
C ALA A 25 -5.30 -60.15 5.82
N LEU A 26 -5.29 -59.52 6.98
CA LEU A 26 -4.37 -58.43 7.27
C LEU A 26 -2.95 -59.00 7.41
N ASN A 27 -1.99 -58.43 6.68
CA ASN A 27 -0.60 -58.88 6.69
C ASN A 27 0.29 -57.82 7.36
N THR A 28 1.23 -58.27 8.18
CA THR A 28 2.29 -57.44 8.76
C THR A 28 3.61 -57.63 8.02
N ASP A 29 4.54 -56.69 8.16
CA ASP A 29 5.93 -56.89 7.76
C ASP A 29 6.67 -57.89 8.68
N SER A 30 7.95 -58.12 8.40
CA SER A 30 8.83 -59.02 9.18
C SER A 30 9.08 -58.58 10.61
N SER A 31 8.73 -57.34 10.95
CA SER A 31 8.83 -56.76 12.30
C SER A 31 7.49 -56.76 13.04
N GLY A 32 6.42 -57.26 12.41
CA GLY A 32 5.08 -57.32 13.00
C GLY A 32 4.26 -56.05 12.83
N ASN A 33 4.70 -55.10 12.00
CA ASN A 33 3.96 -53.85 11.77
C ASN A 33 2.94 -54.02 10.63
N LEU A 34 1.73 -53.52 10.83
CA LEU A 34 0.71 -53.38 9.79
C LEU A 34 0.82 -51.97 9.20
N THR A 35 1.34 -51.83 7.98
CA THR A 35 1.34 -50.55 7.26
C THR A 35 -0.03 -50.29 6.64
N ILE A 36 -0.70 -49.22 7.06
CA ILE A 36 -1.94 -48.74 6.42
C ILE A 36 -1.57 -47.56 5.53
N THR A 37 -1.57 -47.77 4.21
CA THR A 37 -1.43 -46.68 3.23
C THR A 37 -2.82 -46.21 2.81
N SER A 38 -3.27 -45.07 3.33
CA SER A 38 -4.45 -44.36 2.79
C SER A 38 -4.00 -43.28 1.81
N THR A 39 -4.67 -43.16 0.67
CA THR A 39 -4.45 -42.07 -0.31
C THR A 39 -5.16 -40.76 0.10
N GLY A 40 -5.78 -40.71 1.29
CA GLY A 40 -6.37 -39.51 1.85
C GLY A 40 -6.91 -39.71 3.26
N LEU A 41 -6.83 -38.68 4.10
CA LEU A 41 -7.58 -38.60 5.35
C LEU A 41 -8.86 -37.80 5.06
N ALA A 42 -10.03 -38.46 5.09
CA ALA A 42 -11.31 -37.76 5.10
C ALA A 42 -11.68 -37.46 6.55
N ILE A 43 -11.50 -36.20 6.98
CA ILE A 43 -11.97 -35.73 8.28
C ILE A 43 -13.28 -34.97 8.06
N THR A 44 -14.36 -35.42 8.71
CA THR A 44 -15.56 -34.58 8.88
C THR A 44 -15.32 -33.69 10.10
N PRO A 45 -15.11 -32.37 9.95
CA PRO A 45 -14.85 -31.48 11.08
C PRO A 45 -16.06 -31.44 12.04
N PRO A 46 -15.83 -31.32 13.36
CA PRO A 46 -16.85 -30.89 14.32
C PRO A 46 -17.41 -29.50 13.96
N ALA A 47 -18.66 -29.22 14.37
CA ALA A 47 -19.33 -27.94 14.10
C ALA A 47 -18.60 -26.72 14.69
N ASP A 48 -17.80 -26.93 15.74
CA ASP A 48 -17.09 -25.90 16.49
C ASP A 48 -15.62 -25.71 16.04
N GLY A 49 -15.22 -26.35 14.95
CA GLY A 49 -13.90 -26.18 14.33
C GLY A 49 -13.01 -27.43 14.35
N LEU A 50 -11.90 -27.35 13.63
CA LEU A 50 -10.95 -28.44 13.41
C LEU A 50 -9.52 -27.88 13.37
N ALA A 51 -8.62 -28.43 14.19
CA ALA A 51 -7.19 -28.11 14.17
C ALA A 51 -6.39 -29.28 13.56
N ILE A 52 -5.60 -29.02 12.52
CA ILE A 52 -4.74 -30.02 11.85
C ILE A 52 -3.34 -29.43 11.66
N THR A 53 -2.31 -30.26 11.86
CA THR A 53 -0.91 -29.96 11.54
C THR A 53 -0.44 -30.96 10.47
N SER A 54 -0.14 -30.52 9.25
CA SER A 54 0.30 -31.40 8.13
C SER A 54 1.18 -30.65 7.13
N THR A 55 2.08 -31.38 6.45
CA THR A 55 3.04 -30.89 5.45
C THR A 55 2.44 -30.75 4.03
N GLY A 56 1.16 -30.36 3.97
CA GLY A 56 0.35 -30.35 2.77
C GLY A 56 -1.11 -30.55 3.15
N LEU A 57 -1.96 -29.56 2.84
CA LEU A 57 -3.34 -29.48 3.31
C LEU A 57 -4.26 -29.01 2.19
N ALA A 58 -5.25 -29.84 1.85
CA ALA A 58 -6.48 -29.42 1.21
C ALA A 58 -7.60 -29.55 2.25
N ILE A 59 -8.19 -28.42 2.66
CA ILE A 59 -9.22 -28.38 3.71
C ILE A 59 -10.52 -27.86 3.11
N THR A 60 -11.60 -28.61 3.29
CA THR A 60 -12.97 -28.10 3.14
C THR A 60 -13.41 -27.55 4.50
N ALA A 61 -13.47 -26.21 4.63
CA ALA A 61 -13.70 -25.54 5.90
C ALA A 61 -15.15 -25.70 6.43
N PRO A 62 -15.37 -25.72 7.76
CA PRO A 62 -16.70 -25.67 8.37
C PRO A 62 -17.30 -24.26 8.35
N THR A 63 -18.63 -24.14 8.40
CA THR A 63 -19.40 -22.90 8.20
C THR A 63 -18.97 -21.72 9.10
N ASN A 64 -18.51 -22.00 10.32
CA ASN A 64 -18.28 -20.99 11.37
C ASN A 64 -16.82 -20.53 11.52
N GLY A 65 -15.96 -20.85 10.54
CA GLY A 65 -14.57 -20.38 10.53
C GLY A 65 -13.54 -21.49 10.60
N LEU A 66 -12.32 -21.20 10.15
CA LEU A 66 -11.19 -22.12 10.15
C LEU A 66 -9.92 -21.37 10.59
N THR A 67 -9.16 -21.97 11.51
CA THR A 67 -7.82 -21.51 11.87
C THR A 67 -6.80 -22.52 11.36
N VAL A 68 -5.86 -22.09 10.52
CA VAL A 68 -4.82 -22.96 9.96
C VAL A 68 -3.43 -22.42 10.28
N THR A 69 -2.56 -23.31 10.78
CA THR A 69 -1.11 -23.09 10.85
C THR A 69 -0.46 -24.05 9.86
N ALA A 70 -0.04 -23.54 8.70
CA ALA A 70 0.60 -24.35 7.66
C ALA A 70 2.12 -24.44 7.87
N SER A 71 2.73 -25.56 7.45
CA SER A 71 4.19 -25.65 7.32
C SER A 71 4.68 -25.00 6.02
N ALA A 72 6.01 -24.86 5.88
CA ALA A 72 6.69 -24.01 4.90
C ALA A 72 6.24 -24.15 3.42
N ASP A 73 5.78 -25.33 2.99
CA ASP A 73 5.64 -25.69 1.57
C ASP A 73 4.32 -25.22 0.88
N GLY A 74 3.62 -24.24 1.46
CA GLY A 74 2.43 -23.62 0.85
C GLY A 74 1.09 -24.14 1.38
N LEU A 75 0.01 -23.38 1.11
CA LEU A 75 -1.34 -23.65 1.60
C LEU A 75 -2.41 -23.25 0.56
N SER A 76 -3.37 -24.15 0.30
CA SER A 76 -4.55 -23.89 -0.55
C SER A 76 -5.83 -24.19 0.24
N ILE A 77 -6.70 -23.19 0.38
CA ILE A 77 -7.95 -23.30 1.16
C ILE A 77 -9.12 -22.74 0.37
N THR A 78 -10.26 -23.45 0.40
CA THR A 78 -11.58 -22.89 0.09
C THR A 78 -12.19 -22.40 1.41
N PRO A 79 -12.29 -21.08 1.64
CA PRO A 79 -12.67 -20.51 2.94
C PRO A 79 -14.17 -20.67 3.26
N PRO A 80 -14.51 -20.63 4.56
CA PRO A 80 -15.90 -20.62 4.98
C PRO A 80 -16.52 -19.22 4.93
N THR A 81 -17.85 -19.16 4.95
CA THR A 81 -18.62 -17.91 4.97
C THR A 81 -18.37 -17.06 6.22
N GLY A 82 -17.96 -17.67 7.34
CA GLY A 82 -17.67 -16.99 8.61
C GLY A 82 -16.28 -16.34 8.71
N GLY A 83 -15.48 -16.34 7.65
CA GLY A 83 -14.13 -15.77 7.62
C GLY A 83 -13.02 -16.77 7.91
N LEU A 84 -11.79 -16.41 7.53
CA LEU A 84 -10.60 -17.26 7.57
C LEU A 84 -9.43 -16.49 8.19
N ALA A 85 -8.81 -17.07 9.23
CA ALA A 85 -7.60 -16.54 9.86
C ALA A 85 -6.43 -17.50 9.62
N ILE A 86 -5.35 -17.00 9.01
CA ILE A 86 -4.17 -17.79 8.63
C ILE A 86 -2.90 -17.09 9.08
N THR A 87 -1.97 -17.87 9.65
CA THR A 87 -0.56 -17.52 9.68
C THR A 87 0.10 -18.15 8.45
N PRO A 88 0.52 -17.37 7.44
CA PRO A 88 0.93 -17.93 6.16
C PRO A 88 2.27 -18.66 6.26
N PRO A 89 2.51 -19.63 5.35
CA PRO A 89 3.82 -20.26 5.21
C PRO A 89 4.81 -19.30 4.55
N ALA A 90 6.11 -19.60 4.68
CA ALA A 90 7.19 -18.76 4.17
C ALA A 90 7.17 -18.62 2.64
N ASP A 91 6.75 -19.67 1.91
CA ASP A 91 6.89 -19.76 0.45
C ASP A 91 5.64 -19.35 -0.34
N GLY A 92 4.62 -18.79 0.34
CA GLY A 92 3.49 -18.12 -0.32
C GLY A 92 2.11 -18.66 0.06
N LEU A 93 1.09 -17.83 -0.14
CA LEU A 93 -0.30 -18.09 0.24
C LEU A 93 -1.26 -17.65 -0.88
N ALA A 94 -2.19 -18.52 -1.27
CA ALA A 94 -3.27 -18.22 -2.23
C ALA A 94 -4.64 -18.48 -1.58
N ILE A 95 -5.52 -17.47 -1.56
CA ILE A 95 -6.85 -17.55 -0.95
C ILE A 95 -7.90 -16.83 -1.81
N THR A 96 -9.10 -17.42 -1.90
CA THR A 96 -10.29 -16.80 -2.51
C THR A 96 -11.41 -16.74 -1.45
N SER A 97 -11.58 -15.62 -0.72
CA SER A 97 -12.54 -15.50 0.40
C SER A 97 -13.48 -14.29 0.29
N THR A 98 -14.67 -14.41 0.88
CA THR A 98 -15.65 -13.32 1.07
C THR A 98 -15.40 -12.48 2.34
N GLY A 99 -14.30 -12.74 3.04
CA GLY A 99 -13.85 -11.98 4.20
C GLY A 99 -12.49 -12.49 4.63
N LEU A 100 -11.49 -11.59 4.67
CA LEU A 100 -10.10 -12.01 4.81
C LEU A 100 -9.27 -11.02 5.63
N ALA A 101 -8.66 -11.51 6.71
CA ALA A 101 -7.61 -10.82 7.45
C ALA A 101 -6.31 -11.62 7.29
N ILE A 102 -5.32 -11.04 6.61
CA ILE A 102 -4.02 -11.69 6.35
C ILE A 102 -2.91 -10.89 7.04
N THR A 103 -2.04 -11.57 7.77
CA THR A 103 -0.67 -11.07 8.05
C THR A 103 0.23 -11.59 6.93
N ALA A 104 0.80 -10.72 6.09
CA ALA A 104 1.48 -11.15 4.86
C ALA A 104 2.77 -11.97 5.13
N PRO A 105 3.09 -13.00 4.31
CA PRO A 105 4.35 -13.73 4.42
C PRO A 105 5.54 -12.94 3.82
N THR A 106 6.75 -13.36 4.16
CA THR A 106 8.02 -12.71 3.77
C THR A 106 8.23 -12.67 2.24
N ASN A 107 7.77 -13.69 1.50
CA ASN A 107 8.03 -13.83 0.06
C ASN A 107 6.87 -13.38 -0.85
N GLY A 108 5.91 -12.63 -0.30
CA GLY A 108 4.85 -11.99 -1.08
C GLY A 108 3.48 -12.65 -0.97
N LEU A 109 2.45 -11.86 -1.26
CA LEU A 109 1.04 -12.18 -1.08
C LEU A 109 0.28 -11.88 -2.38
N THR A 110 -0.44 -12.86 -2.92
CA THR A 110 -1.36 -12.65 -4.03
C THR A 110 -2.79 -12.76 -3.52
N VAL A 111 -3.58 -11.68 -3.62
CA VAL A 111 -4.98 -11.66 -3.18
C VAL A 111 -5.91 -11.32 -4.32
N THR A 112 -6.96 -12.13 -4.50
CA THR A 112 -8.12 -11.77 -5.31
C THR A 112 -9.27 -11.49 -4.34
N ALA A 113 -9.56 -10.21 -4.09
CA ALA A 113 -10.61 -9.80 -3.16
C ALA A 113 -12.00 -9.77 -3.82
N SER A 114 -13.06 -10.08 -3.05
CA SER A 114 -14.45 -9.88 -3.48
C SER A 114 -14.96 -8.48 -3.12
N ALA A 115 -16.20 -8.19 -3.53
CA ALA A 115 -16.87 -6.89 -3.46
C ALA A 115 -16.97 -6.25 -2.06
N ASP A 116 -16.76 -7.00 -0.98
CA ASP A 116 -16.87 -6.51 0.41
C ASP A 116 -15.55 -5.94 0.96
N GLY A 117 -14.49 -5.93 0.13
CA GLY A 117 -13.24 -5.24 0.41
C GLY A 117 -12.11 -6.14 0.92
N LEU A 118 -10.90 -5.57 0.91
CA LEU A 118 -9.64 -6.21 1.26
C LEU A 118 -8.95 -5.42 2.37
N SER A 119 -8.68 -6.05 3.51
CA SER A 119 -7.86 -5.48 4.58
C SER A 119 -6.49 -6.14 4.60
N ILE A 120 -5.43 -5.36 4.32
CA ILE A 120 -4.04 -5.80 4.37
C ILE A 120 -3.35 -5.01 5.46
N THR A 121 -2.74 -5.70 6.44
CA THR A 121 -1.73 -5.06 7.30
C THR A 121 -0.39 -5.13 6.56
N PRO A 122 0.15 -4.01 6.07
CA PRO A 122 1.39 -4.03 5.28
C PRO A 122 2.57 -4.48 6.15
N PRO A 123 3.56 -5.20 5.59
CA PRO A 123 4.81 -5.45 6.30
C PRO A 123 5.56 -4.12 6.53
N THR A 124 6.55 -4.13 7.44
CA THR A 124 7.36 -2.94 7.77
C THR A 124 8.07 -2.30 6.58
N GLY A 125 8.23 -3.02 5.46
CA GLY A 125 8.76 -2.54 4.18
C GLY A 125 7.73 -1.95 3.21
N GLY A 126 6.46 -1.84 3.59
CA GLY A 126 5.38 -1.33 2.73
C GLY A 126 4.68 -2.41 1.89
N LEU A 127 3.60 -2.03 1.21
CA LEU A 127 2.80 -2.89 0.33
C LEU A 127 3.11 -2.54 -1.13
N ALA A 128 3.64 -3.49 -1.89
CA ALA A 128 3.81 -3.34 -3.34
C ALA A 128 2.64 -4.01 -4.07
N ILE A 129 1.93 -3.25 -4.91
CA ILE A 129 0.88 -3.76 -5.80
C ILE A 129 1.37 -3.59 -7.23
N THR A 130 1.52 -4.68 -7.98
CA THR A 130 1.79 -4.62 -9.42
C THR A 130 0.45 -4.54 -10.16
N PRO A 131 0.13 -3.44 -10.87
CA PRO A 131 -1.14 -3.31 -11.59
C PRO A 131 -1.19 -4.29 -12.78
N PRO A 132 -2.38 -4.79 -13.18
CA PRO A 132 -2.53 -5.51 -14.44
C PRO A 132 -2.27 -4.59 -15.63
N THR A 133 -2.08 -5.16 -16.83
CA THR A 133 -1.76 -4.42 -18.07
C THR A 133 -2.77 -3.33 -18.43
N ASP A 134 -4.02 -3.49 -17.98
CA ASP A 134 -5.12 -2.53 -18.19
C ASP A 134 -5.24 -1.49 -17.07
N GLY A 135 -4.26 -1.44 -16.16
CA GLY A 135 -4.19 -0.49 -15.04
C GLY A 135 -4.90 -0.97 -13.77
N LEU A 136 -4.63 -0.28 -12.67
CA LEU A 136 -5.26 -0.50 -11.37
C LEU A 136 -6.20 0.66 -11.07
N LEU A 137 -7.51 0.38 -11.00
CA LEU A 137 -8.50 1.35 -10.55
C LEU A 137 -8.67 1.23 -9.03
N ILE A 138 -8.27 2.26 -8.30
CA ILE A 138 -8.53 2.37 -6.85
C ILE A 138 -9.64 3.39 -6.63
N THR A 139 -10.84 2.94 -6.27
CA THR A 139 -11.93 3.83 -5.85
C THR A 139 -12.07 3.75 -4.34
N SER A 140 -11.69 4.82 -3.63
CA SER A 140 -11.87 4.90 -2.18
C SER A 140 -12.36 6.29 -1.78
N ALA A 141 -13.36 6.32 -0.88
CA ALA A 141 -13.80 7.55 -0.23
C ALA A 141 -12.84 8.05 0.87
N GLY A 142 -11.79 7.27 1.19
CA GLY A 142 -10.83 7.54 2.26
C GLY A 142 -9.38 7.32 1.85
N LEU A 143 -9.07 7.42 0.55
CA LEU A 143 -7.69 7.42 0.08
C LEU A 143 -7.03 8.71 0.60
N SER A 144 -6.19 8.59 1.63
CA SER A 144 -5.31 9.68 2.02
C SER A 144 -4.20 9.77 0.98
N ILE A 145 -4.44 10.58 -0.06
CA ILE A 145 -3.34 11.11 -0.87
C ILE A 145 -2.63 12.06 0.07
N ILE A 146 -1.40 11.72 0.48
CA ILE A 146 -0.51 12.70 1.11
C ILE A 146 -0.13 13.65 -0.04
N SER A 147 -0.93 14.70 -0.20
CA SER A 147 -0.61 15.83 -1.07
C SER A 147 0.59 16.52 -0.44
N GLY A 148 1.73 16.51 -1.13
CA GLY A 148 2.89 17.24 -0.63
C GLY A 148 2.61 18.74 -0.69
N THR A 149 3.27 19.54 0.13
CA THR A 149 3.23 21.00 -0.03
C THR A 149 4.64 21.53 -0.19
N THR A 150 4.77 22.59 -0.98
CA THR A 150 5.98 23.40 -1.05
C THR A 150 5.67 24.78 -0.49
N ASP A 151 6.54 25.27 0.39
CA ASP A 151 6.51 26.64 0.91
C ASP A 151 7.93 27.19 0.88
N VAL A 152 8.20 28.08 -0.08
CA VAL A 152 9.51 28.71 -0.26
C VAL A 152 9.33 30.20 -0.08
N SER A 153 10.21 30.83 0.71
CA SER A 153 10.20 32.28 0.90
C SER A 153 11.56 32.91 0.61
N ALA A 154 11.54 34.12 0.07
CA ALA A 154 12.71 34.93 -0.22
C ALA A 154 12.46 36.40 0.15
N THR A 155 13.50 37.07 0.66
CA THR A 155 13.47 38.50 0.97
C THR A 155 14.35 39.25 -0.02
N LEU A 156 13.76 40.23 -0.71
CA LEU A 156 14.40 41.12 -1.67
C LEU A 156 14.47 42.50 -1.04
N ALA A 157 15.64 42.94 -0.60
CA ALA A 157 15.82 44.18 0.16
C ALA A 157 16.51 45.28 -0.66
N ASN A 158 16.33 46.54 -0.23
CA ASN A 158 16.99 47.73 -0.78
C ASN A 158 16.75 47.95 -2.28
N ILE A 159 15.56 47.57 -2.76
CA ILE A 159 15.17 47.73 -4.16
C ILE A 159 14.93 49.22 -4.41
N THR A 160 15.76 49.82 -5.26
CA THR A 160 15.63 51.21 -5.72
C THR A 160 15.54 51.29 -7.24
N ASP A 161 15.70 50.15 -7.92
CA ASP A 161 15.61 50.06 -9.37
C ASP A 161 14.16 50.20 -9.85
N THR A 162 13.94 51.14 -10.76
CA THR A 162 12.65 51.43 -11.38
C THR A 162 12.48 50.74 -12.74
N ALA A 163 13.54 50.15 -13.30
CA ALA A 163 13.46 49.38 -14.55
C ALA A 163 12.94 47.95 -14.29
N GLY A 164 13.30 47.41 -13.13
CA GLY A 164 12.81 46.15 -12.61
C GLY A 164 13.74 44.99 -12.84
N SER A 165 13.54 43.94 -12.06
CA SER A 165 14.34 42.72 -12.05
C SER A 165 13.47 41.53 -11.70
N GLY A 166 13.82 40.35 -12.24
CA GLY A 166 13.23 39.08 -11.82
C GLY A 166 13.91 38.54 -10.58
N ASP A 167 13.15 37.89 -9.71
CA ASP A 167 13.69 37.07 -8.62
C ASP A 167 14.12 35.67 -9.12
N GLU A 168 14.33 34.76 -8.16
CA GLU A 168 14.71 33.38 -8.42
C GLU A 168 13.63 32.65 -9.25
N ALA A 169 14.05 31.80 -10.19
CA ALA A 169 13.13 30.99 -10.98
C ALA A 169 12.68 29.74 -10.21
N TYR A 170 11.38 29.60 -9.99
CA TYR A 170 10.77 28.44 -9.34
C TYR A 170 10.34 27.43 -10.41
N ASN A 171 10.78 26.17 -10.29
CA ASN A 171 10.26 25.08 -11.11
C ASN A 171 8.89 24.65 -10.58
N VAL A 172 7.85 24.82 -11.40
CA VAL A 172 6.46 24.55 -11.00
C VAL A 172 5.89 23.27 -11.62
N LEU A 173 6.72 22.49 -12.34
CA LEU A 173 6.30 21.17 -12.84
C LEU A 173 6.07 20.21 -11.67
N GLY A 174 4.93 19.51 -11.70
CA GLY A 174 4.54 18.60 -10.62
C GLY A 174 3.90 19.30 -9.42
N VAL A 175 3.60 20.60 -9.53
CA VAL A 175 2.80 21.33 -8.54
C VAL A 175 1.41 21.54 -9.14
N ALA A 176 0.38 20.91 -8.55
CA ALA A 176 -1.00 20.91 -9.05
C ALA A 176 -1.65 22.30 -8.97
N THR A 177 -1.45 23.00 -7.86
CA THR A 177 -1.87 24.39 -7.68
C THR A 177 -0.78 25.16 -6.94
N TRP A 178 -0.52 26.40 -7.34
CA TRP A 178 0.49 27.23 -6.70
C TRP A 178 0.13 28.72 -6.76
N THR A 179 0.72 29.50 -5.86
CA THR A 179 0.45 30.93 -5.71
C THR A 179 1.71 31.64 -5.23
N PHE A 180 1.94 32.84 -5.76
CA PHE A 180 2.87 33.78 -5.15
C PHE A 180 2.13 34.73 -4.22
N GLY A 181 2.56 34.82 -2.97
CA GLY A 181 2.23 35.92 -2.06
C GLY A 181 3.40 36.89 -2.01
N VAL A 182 3.15 38.20 -2.17
CA VAL A 182 4.19 39.21 -2.06
C VAL A 182 3.79 40.23 -1.00
N VAL A 183 4.61 40.38 0.05
CA VAL A 183 4.45 41.37 1.10
C VAL A 183 5.46 42.48 0.89
N ASN A 184 5.00 43.72 0.80
CA ASN A 184 5.87 44.88 0.86
C ASN A 184 6.17 45.23 2.32
N ALA A 185 7.33 44.82 2.80
CA ALA A 185 7.80 45.01 4.19
C ALA A 185 8.78 46.20 4.31
N SER A 186 8.67 47.19 3.42
CA SER A 186 9.56 48.35 3.38
C SER A 186 9.44 49.21 4.63
N LEU A 187 10.57 49.77 5.08
CA LEU A 187 10.61 50.71 6.21
C LEU A 187 10.42 52.16 5.77
N ASP A 188 10.80 52.50 4.55
CA ASP A 188 10.70 53.86 4.01
C ASP A 188 9.26 54.24 3.68
N ALA A 189 8.85 55.43 4.11
CA ALA A 189 7.52 55.95 3.83
C ALA A 189 7.27 56.05 2.31
N ASN A 190 6.08 55.65 1.87
CA ASN A 190 5.66 55.63 0.47
C ASN A 190 6.56 54.78 -0.45
N ALA A 191 7.28 53.79 0.11
CA ALA A 191 7.99 52.78 -0.66
C ALA A 191 6.98 51.85 -1.36
N GLN A 192 6.57 52.22 -2.57
CA GLN A 192 5.67 51.42 -3.41
C GLN A 192 6.49 50.57 -4.38
N ALA A 193 6.01 49.34 -4.63
CA ALA A 193 6.60 48.45 -5.63
C ALA A 193 5.58 48.10 -6.71
N LEU A 194 6.05 47.85 -7.92
CA LEU A 194 5.27 47.23 -8.98
C LEU A 194 5.72 45.78 -9.11
N VAL A 195 4.79 44.83 -9.04
CA VAL A 195 5.08 43.39 -9.17
C VAL A 195 4.23 42.74 -10.25
N THR A 196 4.86 41.87 -11.02
CA THR A 196 4.24 41.07 -12.07
C THR A 196 4.77 39.65 -11.94
N MET A 197 3.91 38.66 -12.06
CA MET A 197 4.34 37.28 -12.15
C MET A 197 4.68 36.96 -13.60
N GLN A 198 5.85 36.35 -13.78
CA GLN A 198 6.34 35.90 -15.08
C GLN A 198 6.42 34.37 -15.11
N ILE A 199 6.20 33.81 -16.29
CA ILE A 199 6.33 32.39 -16.58
C ILE A 199 7.32 32.15 -17.73
N SER A 200 7.97 31.01 -17.75
CA SER A 200 8.98 30.67 -18.75
C SER A 200 9.06 29.15 -19.02
N PRO A 201 9.28 28.72 -20.28
CA PRO A 201 9.52 27.32 -20.59
C PRO A 201 10.97 26.88 -20.29
N ASP A 202 11.93 27.81 -20.32
CA ASP A 202 13.37 27.53 -20.32
C ASP A 202 14.15 28.23 -19.19
N GLY A 203 13.54 29.19 -18.50
CA GLY A 203 14.18 29.99 -17.44
C GLY A 203 14.94 31.21 -17.97
N GLU A 204 14.95 31.44 -19.29
CA GLU A 204 15.65 32.55 -19.94
C GLU A 204 14.67 33.51 -20.65
N ASN A 205 13.68 32.97 -21.35
CA ASN A 205 12.65 33.72 -22.06
C ASN A 205 11.41 33.83 -21.18
N TRP A 206 11.12 35.04 -20.71
CA TRP A 206 10.06 35.30 -19.74
C TRP A 206 8.86 36.02 -20.37
N LEU A 207 7.67 35.57 -20.00
CA LEU A 207 6.39 36.17 -20.37
C LEU A 207 5.69 36.69 -19.10
N ASP A 208 5.28 37.96 -19.12
CA ASP A 208 4.39 38.53 -18.10
C ASP A 208 3.00 37.87 -18.19
N GLU A 209 2.48 37.35 -17.09
CA GLU A 209 1.20 36.62 -17.09
C GLU A 209 0.18 37.13 -16.09
N ALA A 210 0.56 37.39 -14.83
CA ALA A 210 -0.34 38.00 -13.84
C ALA A 210 0.21 39.31 -13.31
N GLY A 211 -0.64 40.35 -13.26
CA GLY A 211 -0.24 41.72 -12.93
C GLY A 211 -0.10 42.60 -14.18
N PRO A 212 0.60 43.77 -14.09
CA PRO A 212 1.29 44.29 -12.92
C PRO A 212 0.33 44.76 -11.81
N VAL A 213 0.78 44.66 -10.55
CA VAL A 213 0.09 45.16 -9.35
C VAL A 213 1.01 46.13 -8.63
N THR A 214 0.53 47.34 -8.34
CA THR A 214 1.22 48.25 -7.42
C THR A 214 0.89 47.86 -5.98
N ILE A 215 1.91 47.59 -5.17
CA ILE A 215 1.80 47.27 -3.76
C ILE A 215 2.37 48.40 -2.91
N ASP A 216 1.49 49.00 -2.11
CA ASP A 216 1.86 50.03 -1.15
C ASP A 216 2.71 49.46 -0.01
N GLN A 217 3.42 50.35 0.69
CA GLN A 217 4.16 50.01 1.89
C GLN A 217 3.25 49.27 2.90
N ASN A 218 3.76 48.19 3.51
CA ASN A 218 3.04 47.35 4.48
C ASN A 218 1.79 46.64 3.94
N SER A 219 1.68 46.49 2.61
CA SER A 219 0.58 45.78 1.96
C SER A 219 1.03 44.43 1.39
N LEU A 220 0.06 43.56 1.12
CA LEU A 220 0.27 42.25 0.48
C LEU A 220 -0.59 42.15 -0.79
N THR A 221 -0.05 41.46 -1.79
CA THR A 221 -0.81 40.98 -2.95
C THR A 221 -0.56 39.49 -3.19
N THR A 222 -1.45 38.85 -3.93
CA THR A 222 -1.29 37.48 -4.41
C THR A 222 -1.39 37.43 -5.93
N LEU A 223 -0.60 36.56 -6.53
CA LEU A 223 -0.53 36.33 -7.98
C LEU A 223 -0.71 34.83 -8.23
N VAL A 224 -1.70 34.51 -9.05
CA VAL A 224 -2.06 33.12 -9.42
C VAL A 224 -2.04 33.03 -10.93
N SER A 225 -1.48 31.93 -11.44
CA SER A 225 -1.38 31.73 -12.88
C SER A 225 -2.60 31.04 -13.46
N SER A 226 -2.99 31.48 -14.66
CA SER A 226 -4.00 30.83 -15.49
C SER A 226 -3.40 29.91 -16.55
N ILE A 227 -2.08 30.01 -16.78
CA ILE A 227 -1.33 29.25 -17.79
C ILE A 227 -0.03 28.74 -17.17
N PHE A 228 0.25 27.44 -17.30
CA PHE A 228 1.40 26.83 -16.66
C PHE A 228 2.53 26.53 -17.64
N LEU A 229 3.71 27.07 -17.37
CA LEU A 229 4.98 26.68 -17.98
C LEU A 229 5.91 26.10 -16.91
N LYS A 230 7.10 25.65 -17.32
CA LYS A 230 8.04 24.96 -16.44
C LYS A 230 8.51 25.81 -15.27
N TYR A 231 8.77 27.10 -15.53
CA TYR A 231 9.29 28.03 -14.55
C TYR A 231 8.32 29.19 -14.32
N ALA A 232 8.27 29.68 -13.09
CA ALA A 232 7.58 30.89 -12.70
C ALA A 232 8.46 31.73 -11.77
N ARG A 233 8.27 33.05 -11.77
CA ARG A 233 9.02 33.99 -10.92
C ARG A 233 8.22 35.27 -10.69
N ILE A 234 8.63 36.10 -9.74
CA ILE A 234 8.17 37.48 -9.57
C ILE A 234 9.16 38.45 -10.22
N TYR A 235 8.65 39.24 -11.15
CA TYR A 235 9.30 40.44 -11.65
C TYR A 235 8.84 41.65 -10.85
N TYR A 236 9.79 42.43 -10.33
CA TYR A 236 9.51 43.52 -9.41
C TYR A 236 10.33 44.76 -9.73
N SER A 237 9.80 45.93 -9.37
CA SER A 237 10.51 47.22 -9.43
C SER A 237 10.03 48.15 -8.32
N ALA A 238 10.88 49.10 -7.93
CA ALA A 238 10.43 50.23 -7.13
C ALA A 238 9.66 51.21 -8.03
N VAL A 239 8.56 51.78 -7.55
CA VAL A 239 7.82 52.82 -8.30
C VAL A 239 8.63 54.12 -8.39
N ASN A 240 9.48 54.38 -7.39
CA ASN A 240 10.42 55.49 -7.37
C ASN A 240 11.74 55.06 -6.73
N ALA A 241 12.85 55.69 -7.12
CA ALA A 241 14.17 55.39 -6.57
C ALA A 241 14.48 56.10 -5.23
N ALA A 242 13.56 56.94 -4.73
CA ALA A 242 13.78 57.77 -3.54
C ALA A 242 13.49 57.04 -2.23
N SER A 243 12.60 56.05 -2.24
CA SER A 243 12.27 55.18 -1.11
C SER A 243 12.67 53.75 -1.42
N ALA A 244 13.53 53.16 -0.59
CA ALA A 244 13.99 51.79 -0.80
C ALA A 244 12.89 50.78 -0.46
N VAL A 245 12.61 49.87 -1.39
CA VAL A 245 11.60 48.83 -1.23
C VAL A 245 12.23 47.54 -0.69
N THR A 246 11.52 46.87 0.22
CA THR A 246 11.80 45.50 0.68
C THR A 246 10.57 44.62 0.46
N LEU A 247 10.71 43.55 -0.32
CA LEU A 247 9.66 42.58 -0.61
C LEU A 247 9.98 41.22 0.00
N ASN A 248 8.99 40.60 0.65
CA ASN A 248 9.02 39.18 1.00
C ASN A 248 8.12 38.42 0.03
N VAL A 249 8.70 37.52 -0.75
CA VAL A 249 8.02 36.68 -1.73
C VAL A 249 7.84 35.29 -1.13
N PHE A 250 6.63 34.76 -1.20
CA PHE A 250 6.24 33.43 -0.75
C PHE A 250 5.69 32.65 -1.95
N PHE A 251 6.34 31.54 -2.30
CA PHE A 251 5.85 30.58 -3.28
C PHE A 251 5.28 29.38 -2.54
N GLN A 252 3.97 29.20 -2.64
CA GLN A 252 3.25 28.13 -1.97
C GLN A 252 2.52 27.28 -3.00
N GLY A 253 2.58 25.95 -2.85
CA GLY A 253 1.92 25.06 -3.77
C GLY A 253 1.63 23.66 -3.21
N GLU A 254 0.68 23.00 -3.84
CA GLU A 254 0.26 21.63 -3.59
C GLU A 254 0.87 20.70 -4.66
N LEU A 255 1.52 19.62 -4.24
CA LEU A 255 2.24 18.63 -5.07
C LEU A 255 1.36 17.43 -5.44
#